data_AF-A0A3N5NJZ7-F1
#
_entry.id   AF-A0A3N5NJZ7-F1
#
_cell.length_a   1.000
_cell.length_b   1.000
_cell.length_c   1.000
_cell.angle_alpha   90.00
_cell.angle_beta   90.00
_cell.angle_gamma   90.00
#
_symmetry.space_group_name_H-M   'P 1'
#
loop_
_entity.id
_entity.type
_entity.pdbx_description
1 polymer ?
#
loop_
_entity_poly.entity_id
_entity_poly.type
_entity_poly.pdbx_seq_one_letter_code
_entity_poly.pdbx_strand_id
1 'polypeptide(L)'
;MDFTIAKIERQLQDVRGAIHREVLNIPRFKAYPGDCPGAEAPAFDDSGWADFSVGETWGGYDQVAWFRARVAVPPTWQEEKVALRFLVGPRDGGLSTAETQLYVDGARLQAIDYWHEESWLPPELLDRGELTVALRAWSGIYGVPDRRRFRLAQLVRIDPVTERFYYLADTLLRVVRLQDENDPRRVALLKALDHAWRQLDFFQGPSPAFYASVAGAHALLADALKGPEGTDIQPTVVAVGHSHIDMAWMWRLHHTREKAVRTFSTMLHLMRQYPEFRFSHSSPQLYQFVREDAPEIYARVQERIAEGRWEVLGGSWGEVDTNLPAGESLVRQILLGKGFARREFGLEPSVLWLPDSFGFSWVLPQLMRRSGLKYFATAAISRSAFGRFPYDTFRWRGMDGSEVLAHLITTTDKPGGRYTYIGDLSPEQVLANWQNYRQKELNAETLMTYGWGDGGGGPMAAMLEAARAQESLPGHPAVRLDTVAGFFERLERQADAGSLPSWNGELYQESARGAYTSQSRNKRANRRAEALYHDAEWLCTLADVLRHEDHYPHDELRRG
;
A
#
# COMPACT_ATOMS: atom_id res chain seq x y z
N MET A 1 22.96 29.59 5.15
CA MET A 1 22.72 28.34 4.39
C MET A 1 21.31 28.30 3.80
N ASP A 2 20.37 29.03 4.39
CA ASP A 2 18.95 29.04 4.00
C ASP A 2 18.69 29.52 2.57
N PHE A 3 19.49 30.47 2.07
CA PHE A 3 19.41 30.89 0.67
C PHE A 3 19.67 29.73 -0.30
N THR A 4 20.63 28.84 0.00
CA THR A 4 20.95 27.69 -0.84
C THR A 4 19.81 26.69 -0.86
N ILE A 5 19.20 26.42 0.30
CA ILE A 5 18.04 25.53 0.43
C ILE A 5 16.86 26.08 -0.38
N ALA A 6 16.51 27.36 -0.19
CA ALA A 6 15.41 28.00 -0.91
C ALA A 6 15.64 28.05 -2.43
N LYS A 7 16.90 28.26 -2.87
CA LYS A 7 17.29 28.22 -4.29
C LYS A 7 17.03 26.84 -4.88
N ILE A 8 17.53 25.79 -4.23
CA ILE A 8 17.39 24.40 -4.69
C ILE A 8 15.90 24.03 -4.75
N GLU A 9 15.14 24.31 -3.69
CA GLU A 9 13.70 24.00 -3.62
C GLU A 9 12.90 24.60 -4.78
N ARG A 10 13.17 25.87 -5.11
CA ARG A 10 12.50 26.53 -6.23
C ARG A 10 12.87 25.87 -7.56
N GLN A 11 14.15 25.64 -7.81
CA GLN A 11 14.65 25.06 -9.06
C GLN A 11 14.30 23.57 -9.20
N LEU A 12 14.05 22.87 -8.09
CA LEU A 12 13.64 21.47 -8.08
C LEU A 12 12.27 21.28 -8.77
N GLN A 13 11.40 22.30 -8.76
CA GLN A 13 10.15 22.29 -9.52
C GLN A 13 10.39 22.32 -11.04
N ASP A 14 11.43 23.03 -11.49
CA ASP A 14 11.81 23.06 -12.91
C ASP A 14 12.35 21.69 -13.35
N VAL A 15 13.17 21.05 -12.50
CA VAL A 15 13.65 19.66 -12.72
C VAL A 15 12.48 18.68 -12.76
N ARG A 16 11.52 18.79 -11.84
CA ARG A 16 10.30 17.97 -11.84
C ARG A 16 9.50 18.11 -13.13
N GLY A 17 9.34 19.35 -13.62
CA GLY A 17 8.66 19.64 -14.87
C GLY A 17 9.37 19.04 -16.09
N ALA A 18 10.69 18.85 -16.02
CA ALA A 18 11.50 18.31 -17.10
C ALA A 18 11.54 16.77 -17.16
N ILE A 19 10.98 16.06 -16.17
CA ILE A 19 10.87 14.59 -16.16
C ILE A 19 10.11 14.11 -17.40
N HIS A 20 9.01 14.78 -17.74
CA HIS A 20 8.26 14.54 -18.96
C HIS A 20 8.91 15.27 -20.12
N ARG A 21 9.75 14.57 -20.86
CA ARG A 21 10.54 15.14 -21.95
C ARG A 21 9.68 15.49 -23.16
N GLU A 22 8.71 14.64 -23.47
CA GLU A 22 7.71 14.89 -24.52
C GLU A 22 6.34 14.40 -24.06
N VAL A 23 5.28 15.08 -24.51
CA VAL A 23 3.89 14.81 -24.12
C VAL A 23 3.00 14.82 -25.35
N LEU A 24 2.24 13.75 -25.55
CA LEU A 24 1.24 13.62 -26.58
C LEU A 24 -0.15 13.55 -25.93
N ASN A 25 -1.02 14.50 -26.23
CA ASN A 25 -2.38 14.52 -25.69
C ASN A 25 -3.26 13.48 -26.40
N ILE A 26 -4.16 12.85 -25.64
CA ILE A 26 -5.18 11.94 -26.15
C ILE A 26 -6.53 12.66 -25.99
N PRO A 27 -6.94 13.54 -26.92
CA PRO A 27 -8.04 14.48 -26.68
C PRO A 27 -9.43 13.85 -26.78
N ARG A 28 -9.57 12.68 -27.41
CA ARG A 28 -10.86 12.08 -27.76
C ARG A 28 -10.91 10.62 -27.35
N PHE A 29 -12.04 10.26 -26.78
CA PHE A 29 -12.42 8.89 -26.42
C PHE A 29 -13.81 8.59 -26.98
N LYS A 30 -14.09 7.31 -27.15
CA LYS A 30 -15.44 6.78 -27.16
C LYS A 30 -15.87 6.53 -25.72
N ALA A 31 -17.07 6.93 -25.34
CA ALA A 31 -17.58 6.74 -23.98
C ALA A 31 -18.91 5.98 -23.95
N TYR A 32 -19.05 5.13 -22.94
CA TYR A 32 -20.29 4.41 -22.65
C TYR A 32 -20.67 4.58 -21.17
N PRO A 33 -21.85 5.14 -20.86
CA PRO A 33 -22.34 5.20 -19.49
C PRO A 33 -22.90 3.84 -19.06
N GLY A 34 -22.40 3.30 -17.96
CA GLY A 34 -22.72 1.96 -17.46
C GLY A 34 -21.56 0.99 -17.65
N ASP A 35 -21.74 -0.23 -17.13
CA ASP A 35 -20.75 -1.28 -17.28
C ASP A 35 -20.93 -2.03 -18.61
N CYS A 36 -19.85 -2.28 -19.33
CA CYS A 36 -19.84 -2.96 -20.62
C CYS A 36 -18.74 -4.03 -20.63
N PRO A 37 -19.02 -5.25 -20.15
CA PRO A 37 -18.06 -6.35 -20.16
C PRO A 37 -17.57 -6.66 -21.58
N GLY A 38 -16.28 -6.93 -21.74
CA GLY A 38 -15.65 -7.19 -23.05
C GLY A 38 -15.15 -5.92 -23.75
N ALA A 39 -15.51 -4.73 -23.25
CA ALA A 39 -15.01 -3.46 -23.75
C ALA A 39 -13.53 -3.20 -23.41
N GLU A 40 -12.84 -4.13 -22.76
CA GLU A 40 -11.38 -4.16 -22.66
C GLU A 40 -10.73 -4.65 -23.97
N ALA A 41 -11.41 -5.51 -24.74
CA ALA A 41 -10.81 -6.19 -25.88
C ALA A 41 -10.43 -5.21 -27.02
N PRO A 42 -9.30 -5.42 -27.72
CA PRO A 42 -8.89 -4.57 -28.85
C PRO A 42 -9.91 -4.56 -29.99
N ALA A 43 -10.48 -5.74 -30.30
CA ALA A 43 -11.41 -5.94 -31.40
C ALA A 43 -12.86 -5.56 -31.07
N PHE A 44 -13.13 -5.04 -29.86
CA PHE A 44 -14.47 -4.63 -29.48
C PHE A 44 -14.97 -3.48 -30.35
N ASP A 45 -16.19 -3.60 -30.86
CA ASP A 45 -16.84 -2.58 -31.70
C ASP A 45 -17.49 -1.49 -30.82
N ASP A 46 -16.81 -0.35 -30.73
CA ASP A 46 -17.26 0.86 -30.04
C ASP A 46 -17.80 1.94 -30.99
N SER A 47 -18.10 1.58 -32.25
CA SER A 47 -18.60 2.54 -33.25
C SER A 47 -19.92 3.22 -32.84
N GLY A 48 -20.77 2.51 -32.09
CA GLY A 48 -22.03 3.00 -31.54
C GLY A 48 -21.90 3.84 -30.26
N TRP A 49 -20.69 3.99 -29.70
CA TRP A 49 -20.47 4.77 -28.49
C TRP A 49 -20.42 6.27 -28.79
N ALA A 50 -20.82 7.07 -27.81
CA ALA A 50 -20.78 8.52 -27.91
C ALA A 50 -19.33 9.00 -27.96
N ASP A 51 -19.07 10.04 -28.76
CA ASP A 51 -17.79 10.75 -28.69
C ASP A 51 -17.69 11.52 -27.36
N PHE A 52 -16.51 11.49 -26.75
CA PHE A 52 -16.22 12.15 -25.49
C PHE A 52 -14.88 12.86 -25.58
N SER A 53 -14.87 14.15 -25.28
CA SER A 53 -13.66 14.96 -25.27
C SER A 53 -13.08 15.07 -23.87
N VAL A 54 -11.76 14.97 -23.74
CA VAL A 54 -11.09 15.27 -22.46
C VAL A 54 -11.41 16.71 -22.06
N GLY A 55 -11.85 16.89 -20.81
CA GLY A 55 -12.39 18.13 -20.26
C GLY A 55 -13.90 18.10 -20.06
N GLU A 56 -14.62 17.13 -20.62
CA GLU A 56 -16.04 16.90 -20.36
C GLU A 56 -16.28 16.26 -18.99
N THR A 57 -17.56 16.25 -18.58
CA THR A 57 -17.97 15.70 -17.29
C THR A 57 -18.70 14.37 -17.43
N TRP A 58 -18.57 13.50 -16.43
CA TRP A 58 -19.20 12.19 -16.36
C TRP A 58 -19.50 11.80 -14.90
N GLY A 59 -20.11 10.64 -14.70
CA GLY A 59 -20.34 10.08 -13.37
C GLY A 59 -21.55 10.67 -12.65
N GLY A 60 -21.51 10.56 -11.32
CA GLY A 60 -22.60 10.82 -10.37
C GLY A 60 -22.45 9.90 -9.16
N TYR A 61 -23.48 9.77 -8.32
CA TYR A 61 -23.46 8.80 -7.22
C TYR A 61 -23.46 7.36 -7.78
N ASP A 62 -22.43 6.59 -7.42
CA ASP A 62 -22.33 5.16 -7.70
C ASP A 62 -22.52 4.78 -9.18
N GLN A 63 -21.79 5.46 -10.06
CA GLN A 63 -21.86 5.28 -11.52
C GLN A 63 -20.57 4.66 -12.05
N VAL A 64 -20.71 3.85 -13.09
CA VAL A 64 -19.59 3.30 -13.87
C VAL A 64 -19.65 3.88 -15.28
N ALA A 65 -18.49 4.13 -15.87
CA ALA A 65 -18.37 4.50 -17.27
C ALA A 65 -17.14 3.85 -17.89
N TRP A 66 -17.23 3.55 -19.19
CA TRP A 66 -16.10 3.10 -19.98
C TRP A 66 -15.64 4.18 -20.94
N PHE A 67 -14.32 4.32 -21.10
CA PHE A 67 -13.68 5.20 -22.08
C PHE A 67 -12.70 4.41 -22.91
N ARG A 68 -12.78 4.49 -24.24
CA ARG A 68 -11.91 3.79 -25.18
C ARG A 68 -11.25 4.75 -26.16
N ALA A 69 -9.97 4.53 -26.46
CA ALA A 69 -9.25 5.27 -27.48
C ALA A 69 -8.17 4.41 -28.12
N ARG A 70 -7.87 4.69 -29.40
CA ARG A 70 -6.66 4.19 -30.06
C ARG A 70 -5.59 5.26 -30.01
N VAL A 71 -4.38 4.87 -29.61
CA VAL A 71 -3.26 5.77 -29.37
C VAL A 71 -2.08 5.30 -30.23
N ALA A 72 -1.67 6.12 -31.18
CA ALA A 72 -0.47 5.88 -31.96
C ALA A 72 0.77 6.22 -31.12
N VAL A 73 1.72 5.28 -31.06
CA VAL A 73 3.01 5.45 -30.39
C VAL A 73 4.02 5.95 -31.42
N PRO A 74 4.68 7.10 -31.20
CA PRO A 74 5.73 7.57 -32.10
C PRO A 74 6.85 6.52 -32.25
N PRO A 75 7.37 6.25 -33.47
CA PRO A 75 8.45 5.28 -33.67
C PRO A 75 9.70 5.58 -32.84
N THR A 76 9.97 6.86 -32.55
CA THR A 76 11.10 7.32 -31.74
C THR A 76 10.95 7.03 -30.25
N TRP A 77 9.80 6.53 -29.79
CA TRP A 77 9.52 6.26 -28.38
C TRP A 77 9.50 4.77 -28.03
N GLN A 78 9.64 3.87 -29.01
CA GLN A 78 9.49 2.42 -28.79
C GLN A 78 10.54 1.83 -27.83
N GLU A 79 11.75 2.39 -27.81
CA GLU A 79 12.86 1.96 -26.93
C GLU A 79 12.98 2.82 -25.66
N GLU A 80 12.07 3.76 -25.45
CA GLU A 80 12.14 4.76 -24.38
C GLU A 80 11.22 4.40 -23.20
N LYS A 81 11.43 5.04 -22.03
CA LYS A 81 10.49 4.90 -20.91
C LYS A 81 9.22 5.71 -21.20
N VAL A 82 8.14 5.02 -21.56
CA VAL A 82 6.84 5.65 -21.88
C VAL A 82 5.80 5.31 -20.82
N ALA A 83 4.91 6.23 -20.52
CA ALA A 83 3.77 6.01 -19.63
C ALA A 83 2.47 6.63 -20.18
N LEU A 84 1.34 6.05 -19.79
CA LEU A 84 0.04 6.65 -19.94
C LEU A 84 -0.31 7.40 -18.66
N ARG A 85 -0.75 8.66 -18.81
CA ARG A 85 -1.15 9.52 -17.69
C ARG A 85 -2.60 9.92 -17.81
N PHE A 86 -3.40 9.64 -16.77
CA PHE A 86 -4.82 10.05 -16.74
C PHE A 86 -5.25 10.68 -15.42
N LEU A 87 -6.14 11.67 -15.54
CA LEU A 87 -6.94 12.23 -14.44
C LEU A 87 -8.41 12.09 -14.80
N VAL A 88 -8.93 10.87 -14.69
CA VAL A 88 -10.28 10.52 -15.15
C VAL A 88 -11.37 11.21 -14.33
N GLY A 89 -11.14 11.39 -13.04
CA GLY A 89 -12.07 12.11 -12.16
C GLY A 89 -11.40 12.45 -10.84
N PRO A 90 -10.63 13.55 -10.75
CA PRO A 90 -10.04 13.96 -9.49
C PRO A 90 -11.13 14.38 -8.49
N ARG A 91 -10.73 14.88 -7.31
CA ARG A 91 -11.71 15.21 -6.25
C ARG A 91 -12.79 16.19 -6.71
N ASP A 92 -12.48 17.12 -7.63
CA ASP A 92 -13.45 18.08 -8.22
C ASP A 92 -14.35 18.78 -7.17
N GLY A 93 -13.79 19.10 -5.99
CA GLY A 93 -14.52 19.73 -4.88
C GLY A 93 -15.23 18.75 -3.93
N GLY A 94 -15.28 17.46 -4.25
CA GLY A 94 -15.71 16.37 -3.35
C GLY A 94 -14.58 15.81 -2.47
N LEU A 95 -14.91 14.75 -1.73
CA LEU A 95 -13.99 14.04 -0.83
C LEU A 95 -13.37 12.78 -1.46
N SER A 96 -13.99 12.23 -2.51
CA SER A 96 -13.53 11.01 -3.19
C SER A 96 -13.06 11.27 -4.62
N THR A 97 -12.28 10.35 -5.15
CA THR A 97 -11.75 10.36 -6.53
C THR A 97 -12.37 9.22 -7.33
N ALA A 98 -12.40 9.36 -8.65
CA ALA A 98 -12.74 8.25 -9.52
C ALA A 98 -11.66 7.18 -9.42
N GLU A 99 -12.12 5.95 -9.41
CA GLU A 99 -11.30 4.77 -9.27
C GLU A 99 -11.41 3.98 -10.57
N THR A 100 -10.31 3.89 -11.31
CA THR A 100 -10.33 3.42 -12.70
C THR A 100 -9.44 2.20 -12.86
N GLN A 101 -9.89 1.21 -13.63
CA GLN A 101 -9.03 0.15 -14.14
C GLN A 101 -8.56 0.51 -15.54
N LEU A 102 -7.24 0.53 -15.77
CA LEU A 102 -6.64 0.65 -17.10
C LEU A 102 -6.44 -0.73 -17.71
N TYR A 103 -6.89 -0.86 -18.95
CA TYR A 103 -6.57 -1.95 -19.86
C TYR A 103 -5.84 -1.39 -21.08
N VAL A 104 -4.80 -2.10 -21.50
CA VAL A 104 -4.04 -1.80 -22.72
C VAL A 104 -4.01 -3.08 -23.56
N ASP A 105 -4.50 -2.99 -24.78
CA ASP A 105 -4.66 -4.12 -25.70
C ASP A 105 -5.40 -5.33 -25.08
N GLY A 106 -6.42 -5.06 -24.27
CA GLY A 106 -7.19 -6.08 -23.54
C GLY A 106 -6.55 -6.61 -22.27
N ALA A 107 -5.27 -6.34 -22.03
CA ALA A 107 -4.58 -6.75 -20.82
C ALA A 107 -4.83 -5.74 -19.68
N ARG A 108 -5.20 -6.25 -18.50
CA ARG A 108 -5.32 -5.46 -17.28
C ARG A 108 -3.93 -5.05 -16.80
N LEU A 109 -3.63 -3.75 -16.82
CA LEU A 109 -2.29 -3.26 -16.51
C LEU A 109 -2.17 -2.81 -15.05
N GLN A 110 -2.89 -1.75 -14.69
CA GLN A 110 -2.80 -1.08 -13.40
C GLN A 110 -4.08 -0.27 -13.14
N ALA A 111 -4.36 0.10 -11.89
CA ALA A 111 -5.41 1.06 -11.56
C ALA A 111 -4.95 2.51 -11.77
N ILE A 112 -5.85 3.36 -12.28
CA ILE A 112 -5.66 4.80 -12.34
C ILE A 112 -6.55 5.48 -11.31
N ASP A 113 -5.91 6.22 -10.41
CA ASP A 113 -6.55 6.98 -9.36
C ASP A 113 -5.70 8.22 -9.03
N TYR A 114 -6.03 8.91 -7.96
CA TYR A 114 -5.33 10.13 -7.54
C TYR A 114 -3.89 9.90 -7.08
N TRP A 115 -3.55 8.68 -6.66
CA TRP A 115 -2.21 8.30 -6.24
C TRP A 115 -1.40 7.69 -7.40
N HIS A 116 -2.11 7.08 -8.36
CA HIS A 116 -1.56 6.39 -9.51
C HIS A 116 -2.04 7.03 -10.82
N GLU A 117 -1.64 8.28 -11.06
CA GLU A 117 -2.02 9.01 -12.29
C GLU A 117 -1.30 8.44 -13.54
N GLU A 118 -0.13 7.83 -13.34
CA GLU A 118 0.80 7.40 -14.38
C GLU A 118 1.01 5.89 -14.33
N SER A 119 0.86 5.24 -15.48
CA SER A 119 1.11 3.81 -15.68
C SER A 119 2.15 3.61 -16.76
N TRP A 120 3.29 3.04 -16.38
CA TRP A 120 4.37 2.71 -17.30
C TRP A 120 3.91 1.67 -18.33
N LEU A 121 4.31 1.85 -19.58
CA LEU A 121 4.05 0.90 -20.64
C LEU A 121 5.23 -0.07 -20.77
N PRO A 122 5.00 -1.38 -20.57
CA PRO A 122 6.01 -2.38 -20.87
C PRO A 122 6.49 -2.32 -22.33
N PRO A 123 7.78 -2.56 -22.62
CA PRO A 123 8.32 -2.48 -23.97
C PRO A 123 7.58 -3.35 -24.97
N GLU A 124 7.12 -4.54 -24.54
CA GLU A 124 6.37 -5.46 -25.40
C GLU A 124 5.03 -4.91 -25.92
N LEU A 125 4.50 -3.86 -25.29
CA LEU A 125 3.30 -3.16 -25.78
C LEU A 125 3.66 -2.08 -26.80
N LEU A 126 4.86 -1.50 -26.74
CA LEU A 126 5.29 -0.41 -27.63
C LEU A 126 5.64 -0.89 -29.04
N ASP A 127 6.08 -2.14 -29.18
CA ASP A 127 6.49 -2.76 -30.46
C ASP A 127 5.40 -2.72 -31.54
N ARG A 128 4.13 -2.62 -31.14
CA ARG A 128 2.97 -2.64 -32.05
C ARG A 128 2.73 -1.31 -32.77
N GLY A 129 3.29 -0.20 -32.26
CA GLY A 129 3.12 1.14 -32.82
C GLY A 129 1.73 1.77 -32.64
N GLU A 130 0.69 0.98 -32.33
CA GLU A 130 -0.64 1.45 -31.95
C GLU A 130 -1.14 0.65 -30.74
N LEU A 131 -1.76 1.36 -29.79
CA LEU A 131 -2.33 0.81 -28.56
C LEU A 131 -3.83 1.04 -28.52
N THR A 132 -4.60 0.04 -28.08
CA THR A 132 -5.99 0.22 -27.68
C THR A 132 -6.03 0.42 -26.17
N VAL A 133 -6.43 1.62 -25.74
CA VAL A 133 -6.60 1.98 -24.33
C VAL A 133 -8.09 1.88 -23.98
N ALA A 134 -8.40 1.15 -22.92
CA ALA A 134 -9.73 1.11 -22.32
C ALA A 134 -9.66 1.41 -20.81
N LEU A 135 -10.55 2.28 -20.34
CA LEU A 135 -10.64 2.73 -18.96
C LEU A 135 -12.02 2.39 -18.43
N ARG A 136 -12.11 1.51 -17.42
CA ARG A 136 -13.35 1.28 -16.66
C ARG A 136 -13.30 2.09 -15.38
N ALA A 137 -14.05 3.18 -15.32
CA ALA A 137 -14.01 4.14 -14.22
C ALA A 137 -15.26 4.06 -13.35
N TRP A 138 -15.09 4.05 -12.03
CA TRP A 138 -16.16 4.15 -11.04
C TRP A 138 -16.10 5.50 -10.33
N SER A 139 -17.26 6.15 -10.18
CA SER A 139 -17.36 7.50 -9.65
C SER A 139 -17.37 7.59 -8.13
N GLY A 140 -17.53 6.50 -7.39
CA GLY A 140 -17.53 6.47 -5.93
C GLY A 140 -18.92 6.58 -5.28
N ILE A 141 -18.97 6.45 -3.95
CA ILE A 141 -20.20 6.58 -3.13
C ILE A 141 -20.11 7.72 -2.09
N TYR A 142 -18.99 7.84 -1.38
CA TYR A 142 -18.84 8.79 -0.27
C TYR A 142 -18.26 10.14 -0.74
N GLY A 143 -18.95 11.24 -0.40
CA GLY A 143 -18.52 12.60 -0.73
C GLY A 143 -18.25 12.82 -2.22
N VAL A 144 -19.08 12.24 -3.08
CA VAL A 144 -18.94 12.26 -4.54
C VAL A 144 -19.55 13.55 -5.09
N PRO A 145 -18.87 14.28 -6.00
CA PRO A 145 -19.48 15.43 -6.68
C PRO A 145 -20.58 14.98 -7.64
N ASP A 146 -21.54 15.87 -7.96
CA ASP A 146 -22.64 15.57 -8.89
C ASP A 146 -22.15 15.05 -10.24
N ARG A 147 -21.03 15.62 -10.72
CA ARG A 147 -20.33 15.24 -11.95
C ARG A 147 -18.83 15.39 -11.73
N ARG A 148 -18.05 14.45 -12.28
CA ARG A 148 -16.59 14.47 -12.31
C ARG A 148 -16.09 14.94 -13.66
N ARG A 149 -14.92 15.56 -13.70
CA ARG A 149 -14.28 16.01 -14.93
C ARG A 149 -13.13 15.07 -15.31
N PHE A 150 -13.15 14.55 -16.54
CA PHE A 150 -11.98 13.87 -17.09
C PHE A 150 -10.97 14.95 -17.50
N ARG A 151 -10.00 15.27 -16.63
CA ARG A 151 -9.14 16.45 -16.77
C ARG A 151 -7.95 16.26 -17.70
N LEU A 152 -7.37 15.06 -17.73
CA LEU A 152 -6.09 14.82 -18.40
C LEU A 152 -6.05 13.41 -18.99
N ALA A 153 -5.61 13.28 -20.23
CA ALA A 153 -5.25 12.01 -20.85
C ALA A 153 -4.06 12.23 -21.80
N GLN A 154 -2.94 11.59 -21.49
CA GLN A 154 -1.68 11.84 -22.18
C GLN A 154 -0.85 10.56 -22.30
N LEU A 155 -0.08 10.47 -23.38
CA LEU A 155 1.07 9.59 -23.50
C LEU A 155 2.32 10.43 -23.24
N VAL A 156 3.15 10.03 -22.29
CA VAL A 156 4.33 10.80 -21.87
C VAL A 156 5.61 9.99 -22.04
N ARG A 157 6.67 10.64 -22.52
CA ARG A 157 8.02 10.09 -22.53
C ARG A 157 8.78 10.61 -21.31
N ILE A 158 9.22 9.69 -20.46
CA ILE A 158 9.90 9.97 -19.19
C ILE A 158 11.41 9.90 -19.39
N ASP A 159 12.14 10.90 -18.90
CA ASP A 159 13.59 10.84 -18.77
C ASP A 159 13.99 10.15 -17.44
N PRO A 160 14.51 8.91 -17.47
CA PRO A 160 14.72 8.11 -16.26
C PRO A 160 15.88 8.61 -15.39
N VAL A 161 16.80 9.41 -15.95
CA VAL A 161 17.91 9.99 -15.18
C VAL A 161 17.41 11.21 -14.40
N THR A 162 16.62 12.06 -15.06
CA THR A 162 16.00 13.24 -14.44
C THR A 162 15.03 12.85 -13.34
N GLU A 163 14.22 11.80 -13.55
CA GLU A 163 13.31 11.26 -12.54
C GLU A 163 14.07 10.81 -11.28
N ARG A 164 15.12 9.99 -11.43
CA ARG A 164 15.95 9.53 -10.31
C ARG A 164 16.67 10.67 -9.60
N PHE A 165 17.21 11.62 -10.36
CA PHE A 165 17.84 12.81 -9.81
C PHE A 165 16.88 13.65 -8.98
N TYR A 166 15.66 13.87 -9.49
CA TYR A 166 14.62 14.62 -8.80
C TYR A 166 14.29 14.00 -7.43
N TYR A 167 13.98 12.70 -7.39
CA TYR A 167 13.62 12.04 -6.13
C TYR A 167 14.78 11.98 -5.13
N LEU A 168 16.00 11.75 -5.62
CA LEU A 168 17.20 11.80 -4.78
C LEU A 168 17.40 13.19 -4.18
N ALA A 169 17.36 14.24 -5.00
CA ALA A 169 17.55 15.61 -4.55
C ALA A 169 16.44 16.09 -3.60
N ASP A 170 15.17 15.78 -3.90
CA ASP A 170 14.02 16.10 -3.04
C ASP A 170 14.19 15.48 -1.65
N THR A 171 14.49 14.18 -1.61
CA THR A 171 14.68 13.43 -0.37
C THR A 171 15.82 14.01 0.46
N LEU A 172 16.99 14.26 -0.15
CA LEU A 172 18.14 14.84 0.54
C LEU A 172 17.86 16.25 1.06
N LEU A 173 17.16 17.08 0.27
CA LEU A 173 16.81 18.44 0.69
C LEU A 173 15.92 18.42 1.93
N ARG A 174 14.98 17.47 2.00
CA ARG A 174 14.11 17.27 3.17
C ARG A 174 14.88 16.76 4.37
N VAL A 175 15.81 15.83 4.19
CA VAL A 175 16.72 15.38 5.28
C VAL A 175 17.57 16.54 5.80
N VAL A 176 18.14 17.38 4.93
CA VAL A 176 18.91 18.58 5.32
C VAL A 176 18.07 19.57 6.15
N ARG A 177 16.76 19.66 5.89
CA ARG A 177 15.83 20.49 6.68
C ARG A 177 15.51 19.90 8.05
N LEU A 178 15.59 18.58 8.19
CA LEU A 178 15.31 17.89 9.45
C LEU A 178 16.49 17.90 10.43
N GLN A 179 17.71 18.07 9.91
CA GLN A 179 18.92 18.08 10.73
C GLN A 179 19.19 19.44 11.36
N ASP A 180 19.83 19.43 12.53
CA ASP A 180 20.27 20.65 13.20
C ASP A 180 21.25 21.43 12.32
N GLU A 181 21.16 22.77 12.34
CA GLU A 181 21.99 23.64 11.51
C GLU A 181 23.49 23.48 11.77
N ASN A 182 23.87 23.09 12.98
CA ASN A 182 25.24 22.87 13.41
C ASN A 182 25.71 21.43 13.22
N ASP A 183 24.88 20.53 12.72
CA ASP A 183 25.26 19.15 12.45
C ASP A 183 26.24 19.09 11.25
N PRO A 184 27.48 18.58 11.42
CA PRO A 184 28.43 18.44 10.32
C PRO A 184 27.90 17.60 9.16
N ARG A 185 27.02 16.62 9.43
CA ARG A 185 26.40 15.75 8.42
C ARG A 185 25.49 16.56 7.50
N ARG A 186 24.71 17.48 8.08
CA ARG A 186 23.87 18.43 7.34
C ARG A 186 24.70 19.29 6.39
N VAL A 187 25.81 19.82 6.88
CA VAL A 187 26.72 20.67 6.09
C VAL A 187 27.30 19.88 4.91
N ALA A 188 27.70 18.63 5.13
CA ALA A 188 28.21 17.74 4.08
C ALA A 188 27.15 17.45 3.02
N LEU A 189 25.93 17.08 3.42
CA LEU A 189 24.80 16.82 2.51
C LEU A 189 24.43 18.06 1.69
N LEU A 190 24.30 19.22 2.34
CA LEU A 190 23.98 20.47 1.66
C LEU A 190 25.08 20.89 0.68
N LYS A 191 26.35 20.66 1.03
CA LYS A 191 27.49 20.93 0.12
C LYS A 191 27.45 20.02 -1.10
N ALA A 192 27.15 18.73 -0.93
CA ALA A 192 26.99 17.79 -2.04
C ALA A 192 25.84 18.21 -2.96
N LEU A 193 24.69 18.54 -2.38
CA LEU A 193 23.53 19.07 -3.12
C LEU A 193 23.87 20.34 -3.89
N ASP A 194 24.47 21.35 -3.26
CA ASP A 194 24.82 22.61 -3.93
C ASP A 194 25.86 22.39 -5.05
N HIS A 195 26.81 21.47 -4.87
CA HIS A 195 27.77 21.13 -5.91
C HIS A 195 27.10 20.48 -7.12
N ALA A 196 26.22 19.51 -6.91
CA ALA A 196 25.43 18.90 -7.98
C ALA A 196 24.55 19.96 -8.67
N TRP A 197 23.93 20.85 -7.90
CA TRP A 197 23.04 21.90 -8.43
C TRP A 197 23.75 22.91 -9.33
N ARG A 198 25.02 23.23 -9.03
CA ARG A 198 25.83 24.15 -9.84
C ARG A 198 26.19 23.60 -11.22
N GLN A 199 26.07 22.28 -11.43
CA GLN A 199 26.31 21.67 -12.73
C GLN A 199 25.10 21.80 -13.66
N LEU A 200 23.89 22.04 -13.12
CA LEU A 200 22.67 22.09 -13.90
C LEU A 200 22.63 23.30 -14.84
N ASP A 201 22.40 23.03 -16.12
CA ASP A 201 22.28 24.07 -17.15
C ASP A 201 20.82 24.50 -17.34
N PHE A 202 20.42 25.55 -16.63
CA PHE A 202 19.08 26.14 -16.77
C PHE A 202 18.96 27.18 -17.91
N PHE A 203 20.02 27.46 -18.70
CA PHE A 203 20.00 28.59 -19.64
C PHE A 203 18.95 28.44 -20.76
N GLN A 204 18.71 27.21 -21.23
CA GLN A 204 17.78 26.94 -22.35
C GLN A 204 16.58 26.07 -21.92
N GLY A 205 16.30 25.96 -20.62
CA GLY A 205 15.27 25.05 -20.11
C GLY A 205 15.56 23.58 -20.47
N PRO A 206 14.54 22.72 -20.66
CA PRO A 206 14.67 21.29 -20.98
C PRO A 206 15.29 21.00 -22.36
N SER A 207 16.56 21.36 -22.54
CA SER A 207 17.36 21.15 -23.75
C SER A 207 18.24 19.89 -23.62
N PRO A 208 18.81 19.35 -24.72
CA PRO A 208 19.79 18.27 -24.63
C PRO A 208 20.98 18.57 -23.69
N ALA A 209 21.41 19.83 -23.61
CA ALA A 209 22.44 20.28 -22.68
C ALA A 209 21.97 20.20 -21.21
N PHE A 210 20.72 20.59 -20.92
CA PHE A 210 20.12 20.42 -19.61
C PHE A 210 20.09 18.94 -19.19
N TYR A 211 19.58 18.04 -20.03
CA TYR A 211 19.53 16.60 -19.71
C TYR A 211 20.92 15.99 -19.49
N ALA A 212 21.91 16.39 -20.31
CA ALA A 212 23.31 15.99 -20.10
C ALA A 212 23.86 16.51 -18.77
N SER A 213 23.52 17.76 -18.39
CA SER A 213 23.92 18.35 -17.12
C SER A 213 23.28 17.65 -15.91
N VAL A 214 22.01 17.22 -16.03
CA VAL A 214 21.31 16.44 -15.00
C VAL A 214 21.99 15.09 -14.80
N ALA A 215 22.40 14.41 -15.88
CA ALA A 215 23.14 13.15 -15.78
C ALA A 215 24.48 13.32 -15.02
N GLY A 216 25.21 14.40 -15.32
CA GLY A 216 26.43 14.75 -14.59
C GLY A 216 26.17 15.07 -13.11
N ALA A 217 25.15 15.88 -12.82
CA ALA A 217 24.75 16.24 -11.46
C ALA A 217 24.31 15.01 -10.64
N HIS A 218 23.54 14.10 -11.25
CA HIS A 218 23.11 12.85 -10.64
C HIS A 218 24.31 11.95 -10.29
N ALA A 219 25.25 11.77 -11.22
CA ALA A 219 26.44 10.96 -10.98
C ALA A 219 27.29 11.52 -9.83
N LEU A 220 27.50 12.85 -9.80
CA LEU A 220 28.24 13.52 -8.72
C LEU A 220 27.54 13.39 -7.37
N LEU A 221 26.21 13.56 -7.34
CA LEU A 221 25.44 13.45 -6.10
C LEU A 221 25.45 12.02 -5.57
N ALA A 222 25.22 11.04 -6.44
CA ALA A 222 25.25 9.63 -6.08
C ALA A 222 26.64 9.21 -5.57
N ASP A 223 27.72 9.68 -6.19
CA ASP A 223 29.09 9.41 -5.74
C ASP A 223 29.41 10.04 -4.38
N ALA A 224 28.97 11.29 -4.15
CA ALA A 224 29.14 11.97 -2.87
C ALA A 224 28.43 11.28 -1.70
N LEU A 225 27.37 10.51 -1.97
CA LEU A 225 26.64 9.74 -0.96
C LEU A 225 27.25 8.36 -0.68
N LYS A 226 28.13 7.84 -1.54
CA LYS A 226 28.90 6.59 -1.30
C LYS A 226 30.03 6.79 -0.29
N GLY A 227 29.85 7.66 0.70
CA GLY A 227 30.84 7.92 1.75
C GLY A 227 31.28 6.63 2.46
N PRO A 228 32.38 6.64 3.23
CA PRO A 228 32.96 5.44 3.81
C PRO A 228 31.92 4.65 4.60
N GLU A 229 31.63 3.44 4.10
CA GLU A 229 30.64 2.52 4.67
C GLU A 229 30.87 2.34 6.18
N GLY A 230 29.80 2.37 6.97
CA GLY A 230 29.83 1.94 8.38
C GLY A 230 30.42 2.93 9.38
N THR A 231 30.54 4.21 9.05
CA THR A 231 31.09 5.23 9.98
C THR A 231 30.05 5.91 10.88
N ASP A 232 28.76 5.87 10.53
CA ASP A 232 27.67 6.47 11.32
C ASP A 232 26.81 5.38 11.96
N ILE A 233 26.43 5.55 13.24
CA ILE A 233 25.54 4.62 13.94
C ILE A 233 24.11 4.98 13.54
N GLN A 234 23.52 4.18 12.65
CA GLN A 234 22.19 4.45 12.11
C GLN A 234 21.19 3.37 12.54
N PRO A 235 20.06 3.75 13.19
CA PRO A 235 18.94 2.83 13.37
C PRO A 235 18.32 2.53 12.00
N THR A 236 17.66 1.37 11.89
CA THR A 236 17.02 0.94 10.65
C THR A 236 15.51 1.01 10.77
N VAL A 237 14.85 1.66 9.81
CA VAL A 237 13.41 1.58 9.62
C VAL A 237 13.13 0.52 8.56
N VAL A 238 12.55 -0.59 8.97
CA VAL A 238 12.09 -1.66 8.07
C VAL A 238 10.77 -1.23 7.45
N ALA A 239 10.83 -0.88 6.17
CA ALA A 239 9.72 -0.38 5.39
C ALA A 239 9.01 -1.53 4.67
N VAL A 240 7.72 -1.70 4.94
CA VAL A 240 6.86 -2.75 4.38
C VAL A 240 5.77 -2.12 3.52
N GLY A 241 5.75 -2.47 2.23
CA GLY A 241 4.69 -2.04 1.33
C GLY A 241 3.39 -2.74 1.70
N HIS A 242 2.33 -1.97 1.98
CA HIS A 242 1.05 -2.50 2.43
C HIS A 242 -0.11 -1.70 1.80
N SER A 243 -1.23 -2.37 1.57
CA SER A 243 -2.50 -1.71 1.23
C SER A 243 -3.63 -2.33 2.04
N HIS A 244 -4.11 -1.54 3.00
CA HIS A 244 -5.30 -1.89 3.77
C HIS A 244 -6.54 -1.67 2.91
N ILE A 245 -7.45 -2.65 2.90
CA ILE A 245 -8.71 -2.57 2.16
C ILE A 245 -9.82 -3.03 3.09
N ASP A 246 -10.64 -2.07 3.53
CA ASP A 246 -11.84 -2.37 4.31
C ASP A 246 -12.80 -3.24 3.48
N MET A 247 -13.25 -4.34 4.09
CA MET A 247 -14.19 -5.26 3.45
C MET A 247 -15.50 -4.56 3.06
N ALA A 248 -16.01 -3.73 3.96
CA ALA A 248 -17.15 -2.86 3.71
C ALA A 248 -17.14 -1.70 4.71
N TRP A 249 -16.83 -0.50 4.22
CA TRP A 249 -16.84 0.73 5.01
C TRP A 249 -17.74 1.79 4.37
N MET A 250 -17.19 2.61 3.49
CA MET A 250 -17.88 3.68 2.78
C MET A 250 -18.35 3.29 1.36
N TRP A 251 -18.26 1.99 1.05
CA TRP A 251 -18.67 1.38 -0.21
C TRP A 251 -19.31 0.02 0.03
N ARG A 252 -20.01 -0.48 -0.99
CA ARG A 252 -20.58 -1.82 -1.00
C ARG A 252 -19.51 -2.88 -1.27
N LEU A 253 -19.75 -4.10 -0.79
CA LEU A 253 -18.83 -5.24 -0.93
C LEU A 253 -18.40 -5.50 -2.38
N HIS A 254 -19.30 -5.32 -3.35
CA HIS A 254 -18.93 -5.55 -4.76
C HIS A 254 -17.82 -4.59 -5.24
N HIS A 255 -17.77 -3.35 -4.77
CA HIS A 255 -16.64 -2.45 -5.07
C HIS A 255 -15.36 -2.86 -4.34
N THR A 256 -15.45 -3.50 -3.18
CA THR A 256 -14.27 -4.07 -2.50
C THR A 256 -13.60 -5.12 -3.38
N ARG A 257 -14.39 -5.95 -4.07
CA ARG A 257 -13.85 -6.94 -5.01
C ARG A 257 -13.08 -6.24 -6.14
N GLU A 258 -13.67 -5.20 -6.73
CA GLU A 258 -13.00 -4.39 -7.77
C GLU A 258 -11.76 -3.65 -7.25
N LYS A 259 -11.80 -3.13 -6.01
CA LYS A 259 -10.67 -2.49 -5.32
C LYS A 259 -9.51 -3.46 -5.10
N ALA A 260 -9.80 -4.70 -4.75
CA ALA A 260 -8.80 -5.75 -4.58
C ALA A 260 -8.10 -6.04 -5.91
N VAL A 261 -8.87 -6.26 -6.98
CA VAL A 261 -8.32 -6.52 -8.33
C VAL A 261 -7.46 -5.33 -8.80
N ARG A 262 -7.95 -4.10 -8.64
CA ARG A 262 -7.21 -2.88 -9.00
C ARG A 262 -5.91 -2.76 -8.23
N THR A 263 -5.96 -2.84 -6.91
CA THR A 263 -4.77 -2.76 -6.04
C THR A 263 -3.76 -3.84 -6.40
N PHE A 264 -4.20 -5.10 -6.57
CA PHE A 264 -3.29 -6.20 -6.87
C PHE A 264 -2.65 -6.02 -8.26
N SER A 265 -3.42 -5.58 -9.27
CA SER A 265 -2.86 -5.26 -10.59
C SER A 265 -1.80 -4.16 -10.51
N THR A 266 -2.05 -3.09 -9.74
CA THR A 266 -1.10 -2.00 -9.52
C THR A 266 0.18 -2.49 -8.85
N MET A 267 0.07 -3.30 -7.78
CA MET A 267 1.24 -3.82 -7.07
C MET A 267 2.07 -4.77 -7.95
N LEU A 268 1.42 -5.66 -8.69
CA LEU A 268 2.10 -6.51 -9.66
C LEU A 268 2.81 -5.70 -10.74
N HIS A 269 2.18 -4.62 -11.21
CA HIS A 269 2.78 -3.72 -12.20
C HIS A 269 3.98 -2.96 -11.64
N LEU A 270 3.89 -2.52 -10.37
CA LEU A 270 5.01 -1.87 -9.67
C LEU A 270 6.18 -2.86 -9.45
N MET A 271 5.89 -4.12 -9.12
CA MET A 271 6.90 -5.17 -8.98
C MET A 271 7.68 -5.47 -10.26
N ARG A 272 7.09 -5.20 -11.45
CA ARG A 272 7.80 -5.29 -12.73
C ARG A 272 8.86 -4.20 -12.89
N GLN A 273 8.60 -3.00 -12.34
CA GLN A 273 9.46 -1.83 -12.45
C GLN A 273 10.55 -1.79 -11.37
N TYR A 274 10.25 -2.32 -10.19
CA TYR A 274 11.11 -2.27 -9.00
C TYR A 274 11.40 -3.69 -8.49
N PRO A 275 12.51 -4.33 -8.88
CA PRO A 275 12.82 -5.72 -8.50
C PRO A 275 12.96 -5.96 -6.99
N GLU A 276 13.40 -4.95 -6.24
CA GLU A 276 13.57 -4.99 -4.79
C GLU A 276 12.24 -4.80 -4.03
N PHE A 277 11.18 -4.36 -4.71
CA PHE A 277 9.89 -4.10 -4.06
C PHE A 277 9.29 -5.39 -3.51
N ARG A 278 8.89 -5.31 -2.23
CA ARG A 278 8.14 -6.32 -1.50
C ARG A 278 6.81 -5.75 -1.05
N PHE A 279 5.74 -6.50 -1.26
CA PHE A 279 4.38 -6.11 -0.89
C PHE A 279 3.79 -7.14 0.07
N SER A 280 3.03 -6.66 1.05
CA SER A 280 2.43 -7.50 2.08
C SER A 280 0.95 -7.23 2.16
N HIS A 281 0.14 -8.29 2.22
CA HIS A 281 -1.32 -8.14 2.26
C HIS A 281 -2.00 -9.22 3.11
N SER A 282 -3.00 -8.80 3.87
CA SER A 282 -3.47 -9.43 5.11
C SER A 282 -4.71 -10.31 5.02
N SER A 283 -5.51 -10.19 3.95
CA SER A 283 -6.88 -10.70 3.95
C SER A 283 -7.11 -11.83 2.92
N PRO A 284 -7.10 -13.11 3.34
CA PRO A 284 -7.52 -14.27 2.55
C PRO A 284 -8.79 -14.07 1.72
N GLN A 285 -9.81 -13.42 2.28
CA GLN A 285 -11.06 -13.12 1.57
C GLN A 285 -10.85 -12.32 0.28
N LEU A 286 -9.89 -11.38 0.24
CA LEU A 286 -9.59 -10.59 -0.95
C LEU A 286 -8.86 -11.40 -2.01
N TYR A 287 -7.95 -12.29 -1.60
CA TYR A 287 -7.34 -13.24 -2.52
C TYR A 287 -8.39 -14.15 -3.16
N GLN A 288 -9.37 -14.62 -2.39
CA GLN A 288 -10.47 -15.39 -2.94
C GLN A 288 -11.29 -14.58 -3.97
N PHE A 289 -11.62 -13.32 -3.66
CA PHE A 289 -12.33 -12.45 -4.61
C PHE A 289 -11.55 -12.22 -5.89
N VAL A 290 -10.24 -11.97 -5.79
CA VAL A 290 -9.38 -11.79 -6.96
C VAL A 290 -9.28 -13.08 -7.77
N ARG A 291 -9.22 -14.26 -7.13
CA ARG A 291 -9.26 -15.56 -7.83
C ARG A 291 -10.55 -15.75 -8.62
N GLU A 292 -11.69 -15.33 -8.06
CA GLU A 292 -13.01 -15.45 -8.69
C GLU A 292 -13.20 -14.44 -9.84
N ASP A 293 -12.76 -13.19 -9.66
CA ASP A 293 -13.06 -12.09 -10.59
C ASP A 293 -11.96 -11.82 -11.62
N ALA A 294 -10.70 -12.15 -11.30
CA ALA A 294 -9.52 -11.89 -12.12
C ALA A 294 -8.46 -13.01 -11.93
N PRO A 295 -8.76 -14.24 -12.37
CA PRO A 295 -7.87 -15.40 -12.17
C PRO A 295 -6.47 -15.19 -12.76
N GLU A 296 -6.33 -14.37 -13.81
CA GLU A 296 -5.05 -14.00 -14.41
C GLU A 296 -4.17 -13.14 -13.47
N ILE A 297 -4.81 -12.27 -12.68
CA ILE A 297 -4.12 -11.47 -11.65
C ILE A 297 -3.77 -12.38 -10.47
N TYR A 298 -4.67 -13.26 -10.07
CA TYR A 298 -4.43 -14.22 -8.99
C TYR A 298 -3.22 -15.13 -9.29
N ALA A 299 -3.13 -15.68 -10.51
CA ALA A 299 -2.01 -16.51 -10.93
C ALA A 299 -0.67 -15.76 -10.82
N ARG A 300 -0.63 -14.50 -11.28
CA ARG A 300 0.56 -13.64 -11.14
C ARG A 300 0.90 -13.32 -9.69
N VAL A 301 -0.10 -13.18 -8.81
CA VAL A 301 0.14 -13.05 -7.36
C VAL A 301 0.78 -14.31 -6.80
N GLN A 302 0.31 -15.50 -7.19
CA GLN A 302 0.94 -16.77 -6.77
C GLN A 302 2.41 -16.86 -7.18
N GLU A 303 2.76 -16.42 -8.39
CA GLU A 303 4.16 -16.33 -8.83
C GLU A 303 4.99 -15.44 -7.89
N ARG A 304 4.50 -14.24 -7.56
CA ARG A 304 5.21 -13.30 -6.66
C ARG A 304 5.28 -13.80 -5.21
N ILE A 305 4.31 -14.59 -4.78
CA ILE A 305 4.35 -15.27 -3.48
C ILE A 305 5.46 -16.33 -3.49
N ALA A 306 5.54 -17.16 -4.53
CA ALA A 306 6.57 -18.18 -4.67
C ALA A 306 7.99 -17.59 -4.75
N GLU A 307 8.13 -16.40 -5.35
CA GLU A 307 9.38 -15.64 -5.38
C GLU A 307 9.74 -14.98 -4.02
N GLY A 308 8.83 -14.96 -3.05
CA GLY A 308 9.03 -14.28 -1.76
C GLY A 308 8.93 -12.75 -1.82
N ARG A 309 8.41 -12.19 -2.92
CA ARG A 309 8.21 -10.75 -3.11
C ARG A 309 6.83 -10.27 -2.67
N TRP A 310 5.88 -11.19 -2.58
CA TRP A 310 4.55 -10.95 -2.06
C TRP A 310 4.35 -11.73 -0.76
N GLU A 311 4.32 -11.03 0.36
CA GLU A 311 4.07 -11.61 1.68
C GLU A 311 2.57 -11.75 1.92
N VAL A 312 2.13 -13.00 2.14
CA VAL A 312 0.79 -13.28 2.63
C VAL A 312 0.82 -13.09 4.15
N LEU A 313 0.38 -11.90 4.58
CA LEU A 313 0.11 -11.62 5.97
C LEU A 313 -1.24 -12.22 6.37
N GLY A 314 -1.53 -12.16 7.67
CA GLY A 314 -2.84 -12.48 8.19
C GLY A 314 -2.89 -13.88 8.78
N GLY A 315 -2.92 -13.91 10.10
CA GLY A 315 -3.30 -15.08 10.87
C GLY A 315 -4.81 -15.31 10.93
N SER A 316 -5.62 -14.53 10.21
CA SER A 316 -7.10 -14.56 10.21
C SER A 316 -7.68 -14.38 8.81
N TRP A 317 -8.95 -14.75 8.61
CA TRP A 317 -9.64 -14.69 7.32
C TRP A 317 -9.85 -13.26 6.80
N GLY A 318 -10.06 -12.32 7.70
CA GLY A 318 -9.96 -10.88 7.47
C GLY A 318 -9.39 -10.15 8.68
N GLU A 319 -9.31 -8.83 8.59
CA GLU A 319 -8.92 -7.96 9.71
C GLU A 319 -10.14 -7.69 10.60
N VAL A 320 -10.32 -8.49 11.65
CA VAL A 320 -11.56 -8.50 12.45
C VAL A 320 -11.48 -7.64 13.72
N ASP A 321 -12.66 -7.19 14.17
CA ASP A 321 -12.84 -6.78 15.56
C ASP A 321 -12.64 -7.99 16.48
N THR A 322 -12.04 -7.76 17.64
CA THR A 322 -11.65 -8.86 18.55
C THR A 322 -12.37 -8.82 19.90
N ASN A 323 -13.31 -7.89 20.06
CA ASN A 323 -14.05 -7.67 21.31
C ASN A 323 -15.52 -8.12 21.20
N LEU A 324 -16.16 -7.90 20.05
CA LEU A 324 -17.57 -8.25 19.82
C LEU A 324 -17.79 -9.73 19.45
N PRO A 325 -17.02 -10.35 18.55
CA PRO A 325 -17.26 -11.74 18.16
C PRO A 325 -17.12 -12.71 19.33
N ALA A 326 -17.81 -13.85 19.27
CA ALA A 326 -17.55 -14.95 20.21
C ALA A 326 -16.13 -15.50 20.04
N GLY A 327 -15.62 -16.19 21.08
CA GLY A 327 -14.31 -16.85 21.00
C GLY A 327 -14.22 -17.86 19.85
N GLU A 328 -15.29 -18.63 19.59
CA GLU A 328 -15.33 -19.56 18.46
C GLU A 328 -15.23 -18.83 17.12
N SER A 329 -15.86 -17.66 16.97
CA SER A 329 -15.72 -16.84 15.77
C SER A 329 -14.27 -16.40 15.55
N LEU A 330 -13.55 -16.02 16.60
CA LEU A 330 -12.12 -15.69 16.51
C LEU A 330 -11.27 -16.92 16.13
N VAL A 331 -11.58 -18.09 16.69
CA VAL A 331 -10.97 -19.37 16.29
C VAL A 331 -11.22 -19.64 14.81
N ARG A 332 -12.45 -19.46 14.32
CA ARG A 332 -12.81 -19.68 12.91
C ARG A 332 -12.12 -18.71 11.97
N GLN A 333 -12.01 -17.44 12.36
CA GLN A 333 -11.22 -16.47 11.62
C GLN A 333 -9.79 -16.96 11.43
N ILE A 334 -9.14 -17.43 12.49
CA ILE A 334 -7.78 -17.96 12.42
C ILE A 334 -7.70 -19.26 11.60
N LEU A 335 -8.59 -20.21 11.89
CA LEU A 335 -8.63 -21.51 11.22
C LEU A 335 -8.82 -21.38 9.70
N LEU A 336 -9.78 -20.56 9.27
CA LEU A 336 -10.08 -20.36 7.85
C LEU A 336 -8.97 -19.57 7.16
N GLY A 337 -8.45 -18.52 7.80
CA GLY A 337 -7.38 -17.70 7.24
C GLY A 337 -6.09 -18.48 7.02
N LYS A 338 -5.60 -19.16 8.08
CA LYS A 338 -4.40 -20.01 7.98
C LYS A 338 -4.63 -21.21 7.06
N GLY A 339 -5.81 -21.81 7.11
CA GLY A 339 -6.18 -22.91 6.24
C GLY A 339 -6.16 -22.52 4.76
N PHE A 340 -6.57 -21.31 4.42
CA PHE A 340 -6.47 -20.77 3.06
C PHE A 340 -5.02 -20.59 2.63
N ALA A 341 -4.20 -19.91 3.43
CA ALA A 341 -2.78 -19.71 3.11
C ALA A 341 -2.05 -21.06 2.89
N ARG A 342 -2.37 -22.07 3.70
CA ARG A 342 -1.80 -23.42 3.57
C ARG A 342 -2.26 -24.12 2.29
N ARG A 343 -3.56 -24.10 1.98
CA ARG A 343 -4.11 -24.79 0.80
C ARG A 343 -3.71 -24.13 -0.51
N GLU A 344 -3.75 -22.81 -0.57
CA GLU A 344 -3.58 -22.06 -1.82
C GLU A 344 -2.12 -21.73 -2.11
N PHE A 345 -1.30 -21.54 -1.06
CA PHE A 345 0.07 -21.05 -1.20
C PHE A 345 1.12 -21.94 -0.52
N GLY A 346 0.72 -22.98 0.23
CA GLY A 346 1.65 -23.82 0.99
C GLY A 346 2.32 -23.08 2.15
N LEU A 347 1.76 -21.95 2.60
CA LEU A 347 2.34 -21.08 3.63
C LEU A 347 1.65 -21.25 4.98
N GLU A 348 2.41 -21.02 6.05
CA GLU A 348 1.90 -20.99 7.42
C GLU A 348 2.22 -19.63 8.08
N PRO A 349 1.34 -18.63 7.96
CA PRO A 349 1.58 -17.31 8.52
C PRO A 349 1.85 -17.36 10.03
N SER A 350 2.83 -16.58 10.48
CA SER A 350 3.25 -16.49 11.89
C SER A 350 2.81 -15.18 12.58
N VAL A 351 2.34 -14.21 11.80
CA VAL A 351 1.97 -12.86 12.25
C VAL A 351 0.45 -12.71 12.25
N LEU A 352 -0.13 -12.35 13.41
CA LEU A 352 -1.48 -11.80 13.47
C LEU A 352 -1.40 -10.28 13.20
N TRP A 353 -1.86 -9.88 12.03
CA TRP A 353 -1.81 -8.52 11.53
C TRP A 353 -3.17 -7.84 11.68
N LEU A 354 -3.30 -6.90 12.62
CA LEU A 354 -4.54 -6.17 12.88
C LEU A 354 -4.25 -4.67 13.07
N PRO A 355 -3.87 -3.95 12.02
CA PRO A 355 -3.48 -2.55 12.10
C PRO A 355 -4.64 -1.62 12.47
N ASP A 356 -5.89 -1.98 12.13
CA ASP A 356 -7.04 -1.09 12.28
C ASP A 356 -8.14 -1.52 13.28
N SER A 357 -8.02 -2.65 13.97
CA SER A 357 -9.06 -3.06 14.93
C SER A 357 -9.13 -2.18 16.17
N PHE A 358 -10.33 -2.02 16.74
CA PHE A 358 -10.60 -1.05 17.82
C PHE A 358 -10.28 -1.57 19.23
N GLY A 359 -9.07 -2.09 19.42
CA GLY A 359 -8.62 -2.69 20.68
C GLY A 359 -8.61 -4.21 20.63
N PHE A 360 -7.92 -4.83 21.58
CA PHE A 360 -7.59 -6.25 21.51
C PHE A 360 -7.87 -7.00 22.81
N SER A 361 -8.70 -8.04 22.69
CA SER A 361 -9.14 -8.85 23.83
C SER A 361 -8.03 -9.70 24.45
N TRP A 362 -8.11 -9.93 25.76
CA TRP A 362 -7.08 -10.61 26.55
C TRP A 362 -6.91 -12.10 26.23
N VAL A 363 -7.85 -12.68 25.48
CA VAL A 363 -7.80 -14.08 25.04
C VAL A 363 -6.90 -14.29 23.82
N LEU A 364 -6.59 -13.24 23.06
CA LEU A 364 -5.87 -13.37 21.79
C LEU A 364 -4.49 -14.04 21.92
N PRO A 365 -3.63 -13.74 22.91
CA PRO A 365 -2.35 -14.45 23.05
C PRO A 365 -2.51 -15.97 23.17
N GLN A 366 -3.56 -16.44 23.85
CA GLN A 366 -3.87 -17.87 23.96
C GLN A 366 -4.25 -18.45 22.59
N LEU A 367 -5.19 -17.80 21.88
CA LEU A 367 -5.64 -18.26 20.57
C LEU A 367 -4.50 -18.28 19.56
N MET A 368 -3.67 -17.24 19.56
CA MET A 368 -2.48 -17.13 18.75
C MET A 368 -1.52 -18.29 19.00
N ARG A 369 -1.15 -18.54 20.26
CA ARG A 369 -0.22 -19.62 20.63
C ARG A 369 -0.73 -21.00 20.24
N ARG A 370 -2.01 -21.29 20.48
CA ARG A 370 -2.65 -22.57 20.09
C ARG A 370 -2.71 -22.74 18.57
N SER A 371 -2.71 -21.64 17.83
CA SER A 371 -2.77 -21.63 16.37
C SER A 371 -1.40 -21.46 15.69
N GLY A 372 -0.30 -21.46 16.46
CA GLY A 372 1.06 -21.27 15.93
C GLY A 372 1.39 -19.86 15.46
N LEU A 373 0.57 -18.86 15.79
CA LEU A 373 0.89 -17.44 15.58
C LEU A 373 1.80 -16.97 16.71
N LYS A 374 2.95 -16.41 16.36
CA LYS A 374 4.01 -16.02 17.30
C LYS A 374 4.06 -14.51 17.53
N TYR A 375 3.65 -13.75 16.52
CA TYR A 375 3.87 -12.31 16.44
C TYR A 375 2.55 -11.57 16.29
N PHE A 376 2.42 -10.43 16.96
CA PHE A 376 1.26 -9.55 16.87
C PHE A 376 1.70 -8.14 16.45
N ALA A 377 1.01 -7.55 15.47
CA ALA A 377 1.28 -6.19 15.02
C ALA A 377 0.01 -5.35 14.90
N THR A 378 0.08 -4.10 15.35
CA THR A 378 -1.01 -3.14 15.22
C THR A 378 -0.53 -1.68 15.24
N ALA A 379 -1.27 -0.76 14.62
CA ALA A 379 -1.13 0.69 14.82
C ALA A 379 -2.24 1.26 15.73
N ALA A 380 -3.29 0.48 16.00
CA ALA A 380 -4.56 1.00 16.47
C ALA A 380 -4.54 1.56 17.90
N ILE A 381 -3.64 1.06 18.75
CA ILE A 381 -3.57 1.42 20.17
C ILE A 381 -3.14 2.87 20.40
N SER A 382 -2.35 3.43 19.48
CA SER A 382 -1.93 4.84 19.54
C SER A 382 -3.08 5.85 19.49
N ARG A 383 -4.26 5.41 19.04
CA ARG A 383 -5.47 6.24 18.92
C ARG A 383 -6.27 6.33 20.22
N SER A 384 -5.67 5.92 21.34
CA SER A 384 -6.25 6.04 22.69
C SER A 384 -6.40 7.50 23.14
N ALA A 385 -7.28 7.75 24.09
CA ALA A 385 -7.80 9.09 24.40
C ALA A 385 -7.04 9.78 25.55
N PHE A 386 -6.59 9.02 26.54
CA PHE A 386 -6.07 9.53 27.82
C PHE A 386 -4.59 9.25 28.05
N GLY A 387 -3.87 8.75 27.04
CA GLY A 387 -2.43 8.59 27.11
C GLY A 387 -1.87 7.75 25.97
N ARG A 388 -0.55 7.81 25.82
CA ARG A 388 0.19 6.91 24.94
C ARG A 388 0.49 5.62 25.68
N PHE A 389 0.18 4.49 25.07
CA PHE A 389 0.52 3.17 25.59
C PHE A 389 2.02 3.04 25.89
N PRO A 390 2.44 2.36 26.98
CA PRO A 390 3.79 2.45 27.49
C PRO A 390 4.88 1.81 26.61
N TYR A 391 4.53 0.82 25.77
CA TYR A 391 5.50 -0.01 25.04
C TYR A 391 5.19 -0.08 23.54
N ASP A 392 6.22 -0.02 22.70
CA ASP A 392 6.10 -0.28 21.26
C ASP A 392 6.61 -1.69 20.91
N THR A 393 7.49 -2.29 21.72
CA THR A 393 7.85 -3.72 21.64
C THR A 393 7.71 -4.36 23.02
N PHE A 394 6.94 -5.43 23.13
CA PHE A 394 6.64 -6.08 24.42
C PHE A 394 6.19 -7.54 24.27
N ARG A 395 6.23 -8.29 25.37
CA ARG A 395 5.57 -9.59 25.51
C ARG A 395 4.12 -9.36 25.91
N TRP A 396 3.18 -9.77 25.07
CA TRP A 396 1.76 -9.68 25.40
C TRP A 396 1.29 -10.98 26.02
N ARG A 397 0.88 -10.93 27.28
CA ARG A 397 0.44 -12.06 28.09
C ARG A 397 -1.08 -12.15 28.15
N GLY A 398 -1.61 -13.29 27.74
CA GLY A 398 -3.02 -13.64 27.80
C GLY A 398 -3.46 -14.09 29.19
N MET A 399 -4.76 -14.20 29.37
CA MET A 399 -5.38 -14.56 30.66
C MET A 399 -4.96 -15.93 31.20
N ASP A 400 -4.52 -16.84 30.33
CA ASP A 400 -4.03 -18.18 30.69
C ASP A 400 -2.50 -18.24 30.90
N GLY A 401 -1.81 -17.10 30.80
CA GLY A 401 -0.36 -17.00 30.88
C GLY A 401 0.38 -17.22 29.55
N SER A 402 -0.32 -17.52 28.45
CA SER A 402 0.28 -17.60 27.11
C SER A 402 0.88 -16.25 26.71
N GLU A 403 2.07 -16.24 26.10
CA GLU A 403 2.74 -15.02 25.65
C GLU A 403 3.07 -15.02 24.17
N VAL A 404 2.90 -13.86 23.53
CA VAL A 404 3.32 -13.58 22.14
C VAL A 404 4.20 -12.33 22.10
N LEU A 405 5.04 -12.21 21.07
CA LEU A 405 5.80 -10.98 20.85
C LEU A 405 4.92 -9.98 20.09
N ALA A 406 4.70 -8.81 20.68
CA ALA A 406 3.89 -7.75 20.10
C ALA A 406 4.77 -6.55 19.72
N HIS A 407 4.45 -5.94 18.58
CA HIS A 407 5.05 -4.68 18.14
C HIS A 407 3.98 -3.70 17.66
N LEU A 408 4.05 -2.45 18.12
CA LEU A 408 3.22 -1.36 17.65
C LEU A 408 3.92 -0.66 16.48
N ILE A 409 3.22 -0.46 15.37
CA ILE A 409 3.72 0.34 14.24
C ILE A 409 3.79 1.79 14.72
N THR A 410 4.97 2.41 14.73
CA THR A 410 5.19 3.77 15.29
C THR A 410 5.18 4.90 14.24
N THR A 411 4.82 4.58 12.99
CA THR A 411 4.72 5.53 11.88
C THR A 411 3.70 6.61 12.16
N THR A 412 4.03 7.87 11.89
CA THR A 412 3.17 9.04 12.11
C THR A 412 3.54 10.13 11.12
N ASP A 413 2.61 11.04 10.80
CA ASP A 413 2.89 12.20 9.94
C ASP A 413 3.89 13.20 10.55
N LYS A 414 3.97 13.22 11.87
CA LYS A 414 4.89 14.09 12.63
C LYS A 414 5.24 13.48 13.98
N PRO A 415 6.41 13.79 14.56
CA PRO A 415 6.79 13.32 15.89
C PRO A 415 5.69 13.60 16.93
N GLY A 416 5.36 12.60 17.75
CA GLY A 416 4.30 12.69 18.77
C GLY A 416 2.86 12.66 18.24
N GLY A 417 2.65 12.43 16.93
CA GLY A 417 1.32 12.20 16.35
C GLY A 417 0.74 10.81 16.62
N ARG A 418 -0.46 10.56 16.09
CA ARG A 418 -1.12 9.24 16.14
C ARG A 418 -0.48 8.31 15.11
N TYR A 419 -0.41 7.03 15.44
CA TYR A 419 0.18 6.08 14.52
C TYR A 419 -0.75 5.76 13.37
N THR A 420 -0.13 5.55 12.22
CA THR A 420 -0.77 5.20 10.96
C THR A 420 -0.11 3.95 10.41
N TYR A 421 -0.90 3.16 9.68
CA TYR A 421 -0.39 2.09 8.82
C TYR A 421 -0.34 2.51 7.34
N ILE A 422 -0.67 3.78 7.06
CA ILE A 422 -0.68 4.42 5.74
C ILE A 422 0.44 5.45 5.72
N GLY A 423 1.69 4.98 5.64
CA GLY A 423 2.87 5.84 5.51
C GLY A 423 3.15 6.27 4.07
N ASP A 424 3.80 7.42 3.90
CA ASP A 424 4.25 7.94 2.60
C ASP A 424 5.76 7.76 2.35
N LEU A 425 6.47 7.14 3.29
CA LEU A 425 7.92 6.91 3.26
C LEU A 425 8.77 8.20 3.16
N SER A 426 8.18 9.34 3.52
CA SER A 426 8.93 10.58 3.57
C SER A 426 10.03 10.58 4.65
N PRO A 427 11.11 11.37 4.47
CA PRO A 427 12.11 11.59 5.50
C PRO A 427 11.53 12.00 6.85
N GLU A 428 10.49 12.83 6.85
CA GLU A 428 9.82 13.30 8.06
C GLU A 428 9.17 12.11 8.81
N GLN A 429 8.44 11.25 8.09
CA GLN A 429 7.80 10.08 8.70
C GLN A 429 8.81 9.01 9.13
N VAL A 430 9.88 8.78 8.35
CA VAL A 430 10.96 7.84 8.69
C VAL A 430 11.65 8.26 9.98
N LEU A 431 12.03 9.54 10.09
CA LEU A 431 12.62 10.08 11.30
C LEU A 431 11.64 10.04 12.49
N ALA A 432 10.38 10.40 12.27
CA ALA A 432 9.36 10.37 13.31
C ALA A 432 9.06 8.95 13.82
N ASN A 433 9.08 7.95 12.94
CA ASN A 433 8.92 6.53 13.30
C ASN A 433 9.97 6.10 14.32
N TRP A 434 11.26 6.40 14.06
CA TRP A 434 12.34 6.14 15.00
C TRP A 434 12.24 6.97 16.29
N GLN A 435 12.00 8.28 16.16
CA GLN A 435 11.90 9.17 17.32
C GLN A 435 10.79 8.73 18.29
N ASN A 436 9.66 8.27 17.77
CA ASN A 436 8.56 7.77 18.56
C ASN A 436 8.89 6.48 19.30
N TYR A 437 9.65 5.57 18.69
CA TYR A 437 9.94 4.26 19.27
C TYR A 437 10.57 4.35 20.67
N ARG A 438 10.01 3.67 21.67
CA ARG A 438 10.41 3.81 23.07
C ARG A 438 11.58 2.91 23.45
N GLN A 439 11.52 1.64 23.07
CA GLN A 439 12.49 0.61 23.49
C GLN A 439 13.78 0.65 22.64
N LYS A 440 14.37 1.85 22.46
CA LYS A 440 15.59 2.07 21.66
C LYS A 440 16.82 1.38 22.27
N GLU A 441 16.80 1.17 23.59
CA GLU A 441 17.81 0.44 24.34
C GLU A 441 17.78 -1.07 24.07
N LEU A 442 16.66 -1.61 23.60
CA LEU A 442 16.48 -3.04 23.34
C LEU A 442 16.67 -3.39 21.86
N ASN A 443 16.50 -2.42 20.97
CA ASN A 443 16.42 -2.66 19.55
C ASN A 443 16.68 -1.39 18.72
N ALA A 444 17.44 -1.53 17.64
CA ALA A 444 17.77 -0.46 16.71
C ALA A 444 16.99 -0.55 15.38
N GLU A 445 16.05 -1.50 15.25
CA GLU A 445 15.18 -1.64 14.09
C GLU A 445 13.72 -1.27 14.42
N THR A 446 13.01 -0.56 13.57
CA THR A 446 11.57 -0.31 13.74
C THR A 446 10.79 -0.73 12.51
N LEU A 447 9.49 -1.00 12.66
CA LEU A 447 8.61 -1.30 11.56
C LEU A 447 7.87 -0.04 11.09
N MET A 448 7.87 0.20 9.78
CA MET A 448 7.06 1.20 9.12
C MET A 448 6.32 0.57 7.95
N THR A 449 5.00 0.73 7.90
CA THR A 449 4.25 0.40 6.68
C THR A 449 4.08 1.64 5.81
N TYR A 450 4.06 1.43 4.49
CA TYR A 450 3.85 2.49 3.52
C TYR A 450 2.92 2.05 2.40
N GLY A 451 2.28 3.03 1.78
CA GLY A 451 1.26 2.83 0.76
C GLY A 451 -0.11 3.32 1.20
N TRP A 452 -0.94 3.63 0.21
CA TRP A 452 -2.30 4.10 0.44
C TRP A 452 -3.24 2.93 0.79
N GLY A 453 -4.14 3.18 1.73
CA GLY A 453 -5.01 2.18 2.35
C GLY A 453 -6.45 2.65 2.52
N ASP A 454 -7.14 2.04 3.49
CA ASP A 454 -8.58 2.09 3.78
C ASP A 454 -9.45 1.55 2.64
N GLY A 455 -9.18 1.93 1.39
CA GLY A 455 -9.90 1.50 0.21
C GLY A 455 -9.02 1.01 -0.95
N GLY A 456 -7.78 0.63 -0.67
CA GLY A 456 -6.81 0.16 -1.66
C GLY A 456 -5.80 1.21 -2.13
N GLY A 457 -5.21 0.97 -3.30
CA GLY A 457 -4.18 1.83 -3.91
C GLY A 457 -2.78 1.25 -3.72
N GLY A 458 -2.31 1.21 -2.48
CA GLY A 458 -0.98 0.68 -2.12
C GLY A 458 0.18 1.66 -2.37
N PRO A 459 1.43 1.18 -2.30
CA PRO A 459 2.63 1.94 -2.59
C PRO A 459 2.70 2.59 -3.97
N MET A 460 3.33 3.78 -4.03
CA MET A 460 3.62 4.49 -5.28
C MET A 460 5.10 4.34 -5.68
N ALA A 461 5.40 4.51 -6.97
CA ALA A 461 6.78 4.56 -7.48
C ALA A 461 7.64 5.60 -6.75
N ALA A 462 7.08 6.79 -6.48
CA ALA A 462 7.74 7.84 -5.71
C ALA A 462 8.18 7.39 -4.30
N MET A 463 7.40 6.54 -3.63
CA MET A 463 7.76 6.00 -2.31
C MET A 463 8.96 5.05 -2.40
N LEU A 464 9.08 4.30 -3.49
CA LEU A 464 10.21 3.39 -3.73
C LEU A 464 11.49 4.16 -4.08
N GLU A 465 11.38 5.22 -4.88
CA GLU A 465 12.53 6.11 -5.14
C GLU A 465 12.98 6.82 -3.85
N ALA A 466 12.03 7.25 -3.00
CA ALA A 466 12.35 7.78 -1.68
C ALA A 466 13.00 6.72 -0.76
N ALA A 467 12.58 5.45 -0.84
CA ALA A 467 13.21 4.36 -0.09
C ALA A 467 14.68 4.16 -0.52
N ARG A 468 14.95 4.11 -1.83
CA ARG A 468 16.32 4.02 -2.38
C ARG A 468 17.19 5.18 -1.91
N ALA A 469 16.67 6.40 -1.98
CA ALA A 469 17.40 7.59 -1.55
C ALA A 469 17.70 7.59 -0.04
N GLN A 470 16.91 6.89 0.78
CA GLN A 470 17.06 6.78 2.23
C GLN A 470 17.73 5.47 2.69
N GLU A 471 18.27 4.65 1.78
CA GLU A 471 18.92 3.38 2.14
C GLU A 471 20.04 3.58 3.17
N SER A 472 20.83 4.64 2.99
CA SER A 472 21.87 5.04 3.94
C SER A 472 22.18 6.52 3.78
N LEU A 473 21.70 7.36 4.72
CA LEU A 473 21.95 8.80 4.72
C LEU A 473 22.55 9.25 6.06
N PRO A 474 23.68 9.97 6.07
CA PRO A 474 24.30 10.46 7.30
C PRO A 474 23.31 11.24 8.17
N GLY A 475 23.17 10.86 9.44
CA GLY A 475 22.29 11.53 10.41
C GLY A 475 20.80 11.32 10.18
N HIS A 476 20.42 10.29 9.43
CA HIS A 476 19.04 9.87 9.19
C HIS A 476 18.91 8.36 9.37
N PRO A 477 17.78 7.81 9.86
CA PRO A 477 17.58 6.36 9.92
C PRO A 477 17.70 5.73 8.53
N ALA A 478 18.37 4.58 8.45
CA ALA A 478 18.48 3.79 7.23
C ALA A 478 17.13 3.15 6.91
N VAL A 479 16.70 3.19 5.66
CA VAL A 479 15.45 2.54 5.22
C VAL A 479 15.79 1.23 4.54
N ARG A 480 15.17 0.13 5.02
CA ARG A 480 15.29 -1.18 4.39
C ARG A 480 13.93 -1.72 3.99
N LEU A 481 13.75 -2.01 2.70
CA LEU A 481 12.56 -2.71 2.21
C LEU A 481 12.59 -4.18 2.65
N ASP A 482 11.55 -4.63 3.35
CA ASP A 482 11.45 -6.02 3.79
C ASP A 482 9.99 -6.46 4.03
N THR A 483 9.83 -7.62 4.65
CA THR A 483 8.60 -8.27 5.10
C THR A 483 8.39 -8.05 6.60
N VAL A 484 7.13 -8.14 7.04
CA VAL A 484 6.78 -8.07 8.47
C VAL A 484 7.34 -9.29 9.21
N ALA A 485 7.24 -10.49 8.63
CA ALA A 485 7.79 -11.69 9.24
C ALA A 485 9.32 -11.59 9.41
N GLY A 486 10.03 -11.11 8.39
CA GLY A 486 11.48 -10.90 8.47
C GLY A 486 11.91 -9.92 9.56
N PHE A 487 11.12 -8.84 9.76
CA PHE A 487 11.32 -7.93 10.89
C PHE A 487 11.14 -8.65 12.23
N PHE A 488 10.04 -9.38 12.44
CA PHE A 488 9.79 -10.06 13.71
C PHE A 488 10.82 -11.15 14.03
N GLU A 489 11.29 -11.89 13.03
CA GLU A 489 12.33 -12.89 13.22
C GLU A 489 13.65 -12.27 13.67
N ARG A 490 14.02 -11.10 13.12
CA ARG A 490 15.20 -10.36 13.61
C ARG A 490 14.97 -9.81 15.01
N LEU A 491 13.80 -9.23 15.25
CA LEU A 491 13.42 -8.68 16.55
C LEU A 491 13.48 -9.75 17.64
N GLU A 492 12.95 -10.95 17.37
CA GLU A 492 12.99 -12.07 18.31
C GLU A 492 14.42 -12.59 18.56
N ARG A 493 15.31 -12.53 17.56
CA ARG A 493 16.72 -12.90 17.73
C ARG A 493 17.52 -11.85 18.52
N GLN A 494 17.19 -10.58 18.36
CA GLN A 494 17.90 -9.45 18.99
C GLN A 494 17.40 -9.19 20.42
N ALA A 495 16.10 -9.35 20.66
CA ALA A 495 15.51 -9.17 21.97
C ALA A 495 15.85 -10.37 22.86
N ASP A 496 16.78 -10.18 23.81
CA ASP A 496 16.97 -11.15 24.89
C ASP A 496 15.62 -11.34 25.61
N ALA A 497 15.13 -12.58 25.71
CA ALA A 497 13.76 -12.87 26.13
C ALA A 497 13.43 -12.33 27.54
N GLY A 498 14.45 -12.13 28.39
CA GLY A 498 14.31 -11.54 29.73
C GLY A 498 14.28 -10.00 29.78
N SER A 499 14.57 -9.31 28.67
CA SER A 499 14.71 -7.84 28.64
C SER A 499 13.47 -7.09 28.15
N LEU A 500 12.54 -7.77 27.47
CA LEU A 500 11.30 -7.14 26.99
C LEU A 500 10.30 -6.89 28.12
N PRO A 501 9.64 -5.71 28.16
CA PRO A 501 8.54 -5.49 29.07
C PRO A 501 7.37 -6.44 28.77
N SER A 502 6.62 -6.83 29.79
CA SER A 502 5.40 -7.66 29.65
C SER A 502 4.15 -6.83 29.88
N TRP A 503 3.17 -6.96 28.98
CA TRP A 503 1.83 -6.42 29.15
C TRP A 503 0.86 -7.56 29.45
N ASN A 504 0.27 -7.56 30.65
CA ASN A 504 -0.69 -8.57 31.07
C ASN A 504 -2.09 -7.97 31.14
N GLY A 505 -2.87 -8.16 30.09
CA GLY A 505 -4.22 -7.63 30.01
C GLY A 505 -4.67 -7.38 28.57
N GLU A 506 -5.84 -6.77 28.45
CA GLU A 506 -6.35 -6.24 27.18
C GLU A 506 -5.47 -5.10 26.67
N LEU A 507 -5.38 -4.99 25.35
CA LEU A 507 -4.90 -3.75 24.73
C LEU A 507 -6.11 -2.87 24.46
N TYR A 508 -6.53 -2.17 25.51
CA TYR A 508 -7.74 -1.36 25.51
C TYR A 508 -7.56 -0.08 24.66
N GLN A 509 -8.48 0.15 23.73
CA GLN A 509 -8.50 1.33 22.87
C GLN A 509 -9.64 2.27 23.30
N GLU A 510 -9.28 3.43 23.84
CA GLU A 510 -10.20 4.23 24.65
C GLU A 510 -11.17 5.11 23.83
N SER A 511 -10.89 5.31 22.55
CA SER A 511 -11.56 6.30 21.68
C SER A 511 -12.77 5.74 20.93
N ALA A 512 -12.79 4.46 20.59
CA ALA A 512 -13.80 3.86 19.70
C ALA A 512 -14.97 3.18 20.45
N ARG A 513 -15.20 3.49 21.73
CA ARG A 513 -16.24 2.85 22.56
C ARG A 513 -17.65 2.87 21.95
N GLY A 514 -18.00 3.91 21.19
CA GLY A 514 -19.30 4.02 20.51
C GLY A 514 -19.55 2.93 19.46
N ALA A 515 -18.49 2.30 18.94
CA ALA A 515 -18.60 1.18 18.01
C ALA A 515 -19.28 -0.03 18.66
N TYR A 516 -19.21 -0.18 19.98
CA TYR A 516 -19.75 -1.35 20.70
C TYR A 516 -21.25 -1.27 20.98
N THR A 517 -21.86 -0.08 20.90
CA THR A 517 -23.31 0.10 21.12
C THR A 517 -24.08 0.47 19.86
N SER A 518 -23.45 1.17 18.92
CA SER A 518 -24.05 1.51 17.62
C SER A 518 -24.39 0.26 16.78
N GLN A 519 -25.28 0.38 15.79
CA GLN A 519 -25.64 -0.73 14.90
C GLN A 519 -26.08 -2.02 15.64
N SER A 520 -26.92 -1.87 16.67
CA SER A 520 -27.36 -2.98 17.54
C SER A 520 -28.07 -4.11 16.79
N ARG A 521 -28.80 -3.79 15.71
CA ARG A 521 -29.42 -4.79 14.82
C ARG A 521 -28.37 -5.75 14.24
N ASN A 522 -27.25 -5.24 13.74
CA ASN A 522 -26.19 -6.05 13.14
C ASN A 522 -25.50 -6.91 14.19
N LYS A 523 -25.21 -6.33 15.37
CA LYS A 523 -24.62 -7.07 16.51
C LYS A 523 -25.52 -8.21 16.97
N ARG A 524 -26.84 -7.97 17.07
CA ARG A 524 -27.82 -9.01 17.43
C ARG A 524 -27.91 -10.08 16.35
N ALA A 525 -27.90 -9.70 15.08
CA ALA A 525 -27.90 -10.64 13.96
C ALA A 525 -26.64 -11.52 13.96
N ASN A 526 -25.46 -10.92 14.18
CA ASN A 526 -24.21 -11.66 14.32
C ASN A 526 -24.27 -12.66 15.47
N ARG A 527 -24.69 -12.23 16.67
CA ARG A 527 -24.78 -13.14 17.82
C ARG A 527 -25.75 -14.31 17.58
N ARG A 528 -26.87 -14.05 16.90
CA ARG A 528 -27.82 -15.11 16.50
C ARG A 528 -27.20 -16.05 15.48
N ALA A 529 -26.46 -15.53 14.50
CA ALA A 529 -25.76 -16.36 13.52
C ALA A 529 -24.71 -17.25 14.21
N GLU A 530 -23.90 -16.70 15.12
CA GLU A 530 -22.92 -17.48 15.89
C GLU A 530 -23.56 -18.64 16.66
N ALA A 531 -24.69 -18.39 17.33
CA ALA A 531 -25.43 -19.44 18.04
C ALA A 531 -26.00 -20.49 17.08
N LEU A 532 -26.56 -20.06 15.94
CA LEU A 532 -27.11 -20.98 14.94
C LEU A 532 -26.02 -21.84 14.28
N TYR A 533 -24.85 -21.28 13.98
CA TYR A 533 -23.72 -22.03 13.45
C TYR A 533 -23.24 -23.06 14.47
N HIS A 534 -23.06 -22.65 15.73
CA HIS A 534 -22.70 -23.57 16.80
C HIS A 534 -23.68 -24.74 16.91
N ASP A 535 -24.98 -24.44 16.99
CA ASP A 535 -26.02 -25.47 17.14
C ASP A 535 -26.11 -26.37 15.92
N ALA A 536 -25.96 -25.81 14.71
CA ALA A 536 -25.95 -26.57 13.47
C ALA A 536 -24.77 -27.55 13.42
N GLU A 537 -23.55 -27.09 13.67
CA GLU A 537 -22.36 -27.95 13.67
C GLU A 537 -22.47 -29.06 14.73
N TRP A 538 -22.93 -28.71 15.92
CA TRP A 538 -23.11 -29.68 17.01
C TRP A 538 -24.17 -30.73 16.68
N LEU A 539 -25.35 -30.32 16.18
CA LEU A 539 -26.43 -31.23 15.82
C LEU A 539 -26.07 -32.13 14.63
N CYS A 540 -25.40 -31.58 13.60
CA CYS A 540 -24.91 -32.37 12.47
C CYS A 540 -23.90 -33.42 12.94
N THR A 541 -22.92 -33.03 13.75
CA THR A 541 -21.93 -33.97 14.31
C THR A 541 -22.59 -35.05 15.16
N LEU A 542 -23.56 -34.67 16.02
CA LEU A 542 -24.29 -35.62 16.85
C LEU A 542 -25.10 -36.60 16.00
N ALA A 543 -25.76 -36.12 14.95
CA ALA A 543 -26.53 -36.96 14.04
C ALA A 543 -25.64 -38.00 13.34
N ASP A 544 -24.50 -37.58 12.80
CA ASP A 544 -23.53 -38.49 12.17
C ASP A 544 -23.04 -39.57 13.15
N VAL A 545 -22.67 -39.16 14.37
CA VAL A 545 -22.21 -40.09 15.43
C VAL A 545 -23.29 -41.11 15.81
N LEU A 546 -24.53 -40.67 16.01
CA LEU A 546 -25.65 -41.53 16.42
C LEU A 546 -26.12 -42.47 15.31
N ARG A 547 -25.99 -42.05 14.04
CA ARG A 547 -26.44 -42.82 12.88
C ARG A 547 -25.32 -43.67 12.27
N HIS A 548 -24.08 -43.49 12.73
CA HIS A 548 -22.89 -44.08 12.12
C HIS A 548 -22.78 -43.69 10.63
N GLU A 549 -23.10 -42.44 10.32
CA GLU A 549 -23.01 -41.83 9.00
C GLU A 549 -21.85 -40.82 8.94
N ASP A 550 -21.48 -40.38 7.74
CA ASP A 550 -20.46 -39.35 7.51
C ASP A 550 -21.01 -38.33 6.50
N HIS A 551 -22.09 -37.64 6.90
CA HIS A 551 -22.85 -36.71 6.06
C HIS A 551 -22.69 -35.25 6.52
N TYR A 552 -21.64 -34.92 7.27
CA TYR A 552 -21.42 -33.59 7.79
C TYR A 552 -21.34 -32.55 6.65
N PRO A 553 -22.15 -31.48 6.67
CA PRO A 553 -22.27 -30.54 5.55
C PRO A 553 -21.13 -29.52 5.51
N HIS A 554 -19.89 -29.99 5.36
CA HIS A 554 -18.66 -29.18 5.40
C HIS A 554 -18.70 -27.98 4.45
N ASP A 555 -19.12 -28.19 3.20
CA ASP A 555 -19.08 -27.14 2.16
C ASP A 555 -20.20 -26.12 2.30
N GLU A 556 -21.33 -26.49 2.88
CA GLU A 556 -22.44 -25.56 3.13
C GLU A 556 -22.10 -24.67 4.33
N LEU A 557 -21.62 -25.26 5.42
CA LEU A 557 -21.19 -24.54 6.62
C LEU A 557 -19.99 -23.64 6.39
N ARG A 558 -19.06 -24.02 5.49
CA ARG A 558 -17.91 -23.18 5.14
C ARG A 558 -18.30 -21.99 4.24
N ARG A 559 -19.36 -22.14 3.44
CA ARG A 559 -19.77 -21.14 2.44
C ARG A 559 -20.68 -20.07 3.03
N GLY A 560 -21.59 -20.46 3.92
CA GLY A 560 -22.42 -19.52 4.68
C GLY A 560 -21.61 -18.75 5.69
#